data_AF-A0A7S1FL89-F1
#
_entry.id   AF-A0A7S1FL89-F1
#
_cell.length_a   1.000
_cell.length_b   1.000
_cell.length_c   1.000
_cell.angle_alpha   90.00
_cell.angle_beta   90.00
_cell.angle_gamma   90.00
#
_symmetry.space_group_name_H-M   'P 1'
#
loop_
_entity.id
_entity.type
_entity.pdbx_description
1 polymer ?
#
loop_
_entity_poly.entity_id
_entity_poly.type
_entity_poly.pdbx_seq_one_letter_code
_entity_poly.pdbx_strand_id
1 'polypeptide(L)'
;PRKICRQRSIDQLPSSLSFESFLQENVYPKSSLSKESSSPTKDCHDILSYQSKMGMECVDFSYLSTLTPCESFGLLGIHQVDVHNILFHCPETCGHCQASKLLISSTKNSSIFP
;
A
#
# COMPACT_ATOMS: atom_id res chain seq x y z
N PRO A 1 -35.61 -41.31 -16.23
CA PRO A 1 -35.85 -39.87 -15.94
C PRO A 1 -34.53 -39.11 -15.70
N ARG A 2 -33.95 -38.51 -16.76
CA ARG A 2 -32.73 -37.69 -16.67
C ARG A 2 -33.09 -36.23 -16.96
N LYS A 3 -32.80 -35.35 -16.00
CA LYS A 3 -33.10 -33.91 -16.08
C LYS A 3 -32.07 -33.25 -16.99
N ILE A 4 -32.57 -32.58 -18.03
CA ILE A 4 -31.84 -31.79 -19.01
C ILE A 4 -31.61 -30.40 -18.41
N CYS A 5 -30.35 -30.00 -18.20
CA CYS A 5 -30.01 -28.60 -17.91
C CYS A 5 -30.01 -27.83 -19.23
N ARG A 6 -30.93 -26.86 -19.38
CA ARG A 6 -30.93 -25.88 -20.46
C ARG A 6 -29.77 -24.90 -20.24
N GLN A 7 -28.73 -24.99 -21.06
CA GLN A 7 -27.72 -23.93 -21.21
C GLN A 7 -28.39 -22.74 -21.90
N ARG A 8 -28.37 -21.55 -21.30
CA ARG A 8 -28.75 -20.30 -21.97
C ARG A 8 -27.57 -19.80 -22.79
N SER A 9 -27.81 -19.56 -24.08
CA SER A 9 -26.96 -18.75 -24.95
C SER A 9 -26.69 -17.39 -24.31
N ILE A 10 -25.41 -17.01 -24.24
CA ILE A 10 -25.01 -15.61 -24.23
C ILE A 10 -24.32 -15.41 -25.58
N ASP A 11 -25.13 -15.02 -26.57
CA ASP A 11 -24.63 -14.49 -27.82
C ASP A 11 -24.21 -13.03 -27.61
N GLN A 12 -23.00 -12.75 -28.10
CA GLN A 12 -22.56 -11.48 -28.70
C GLN A 12 -22.46 -10.23 -27.81
N LEU A 13 -21.22 -9.72 -27.65
CA LEU A 13 -20.77 -8.47 -28.29
C LEU A 13 -19.22 -8.34 -28.22
N PRO A 14 -18.57 -7.47 -29.00
CA PRO A 14 -17.65 -7.92 -30.05
C PRO A 14 -16.20 -7.48 -29.83
N SER A 15 -15.32 -8.21 -30.49
CA SER A 15 -13.96 -7.79 -30.84
C SER A 15 -14.02 -6.59 -31.79
N SER A 16 -13.68 -5.41 -31.32
CA SER A 16 -13.19 -4.34 -32.18
C SER A 16 -12.04 -3.61 -31.48
N LEU A 17 -10.84 -4.10 -31.77
CA LEU A 17 -9.59 -3.35 -31.67
C LEU A 17 -9.71 -2.13 -32.59
N SER A 18 -9.71 -0.93 -32.01
CA SER A 18 -9.31 0.30 -32.69
C SER A 18 -8.00 0.76 -32.04
N PHE A 19 -6.93 0.32 -32.67
CA PHE A 19 -5.56 0.77 -32.46
C PHE A 19 -5.36 1.91 -33.45
N GLU A 20 -5.39 3.17 -32.99
CA GLU A 20 -4.69 4.30 -33.63
C GLU A 20 -4.62 5.50 -32.67
N SER A 21 -3.38 5.82 -32.31
CA SER A 21 -2.81 7.17 -32.34
C SER A 21 -3.60 8.30 -31.68
N PHE A 22 -3.16 8.73 -30.49
CA PHE A 22 -2.69 10.11 -30.31
C PHE A 22 -1.59 10.11 -29.23
N LEU A 23 -0.35 10.38 -29.67
CA LEU A 23 0.69 10.91 -28.80
C LEU A 23 0.20 12.26 -28.27
N GLN A 24 -0.46 12.24 -27.11
CA GLN A 24 -0.70 13.45 -26.35
C GLN A 24 0.65 13.81 -25.71
N GLU A 25 1.32 14.78 -26.32
CA GLU A 25 2.49 15.46 -25.81
C GLU A 25 2.15 16.13 -24.46
N ASN A 26 2.24 15.36 -23.37
CA ASN A 26 2.10 15.88 -22.02
C ASN A 26 3.41 16.54 -21.63
N VAL A 27 3.48 17.82 -21.99
CA VAL A 27 4.40 18.85 -21.51
C VAL A 27 4.30 18.94 -19.97
N TYR A 28 5.21 18.23 -19.28
CA TYR A 28 5.66 18.37 -17.87
C TYR A 28 4.63 18.06 -16.74
N PRO A 29 5.10 17.56 -15.56
CA PRO A 29 5.75 18.46 -14.62
C PRO A 29 7.21 18.09 -14.37
N LYS A 30 8.00 19.15 -14.49
CA LYS A 30 9.38 19.31 -14.07
C LYS A 30 9.59 18.63 -12.72
N SER A 31 10.52 17.68 -12.71
CA SER A 31 11.21 17.21 -11.53
C SER A 31 11.75 18.44 -10.76
N SER A 32 11.05 18.85 -9.70
CA SER A 32 11.63 19.67 -8.63
C SER A 32 12.12 18.68 -7.57
N LEU A 33 13.37 18.24 -7.73
CA LEU A 33 14.50 18.81 -7.02
C LEU A 33 14.38 18.51 -5.52
N SER A 34 14.92 17.34 -5.20
CA SER A 34 15.53 16.97 -3.93
C SER A 34 15.89 18.17 -3.05
N LYS A 35 15.12 18.35 -1.98
CA LYS A 35 15.68 18.83 -0.73
C LYS A 35 15.91 17.62 0.15
N GLU A 36 17.02 16.93 -0.12
CA GLU A 36 17.61 16.02 0.87
C GLU A 36 17.95 16.86 2.11
N SER A 37 17.08 16.80 3.10
CA SER A 37 17.41 17.28 4.43
C SER A 37 18.39 16.28 5.02
N SER A 38 19.63 16.71 5.21
CA SER A 38 20.77 15.95 5.73
C SER A 38 20.67 15.67 7.24
N SER A 39 19.49 15.24 7.71
CA SER A 39 19.25 14.78 9.07
C SER A 39 18.34 13.56 9.01
N PRO A 40 18.62 12.46 9.75
CA PRO A 40 17.69 11.33 9.83
C PRO A 40 16.45 11.83 10.57
N THR A 41 15.43 12.24 9.83
CA THR A 41 14.16 12.64 10.42
C THR A 41 13.51 11.40 11.00
N LYS A 42 13.15 11.48 12.29
CA LYS A 42 12.39 10.48 13.07
C LYS A 42 10.93 10.43 12.61
N ASP A 43 10.72 10.56 11.33
CA ASP A 43 9.44 10.88 10.71
C ASP A 43 8.94 9.58 10.10
N CYS A 44 8.20 8.85 10.91
CA CYS A 44 7.41 7.73 10.44
C CYS A 44 6.19 8.30 9.73
N HIS A 45 6.20 8.18 8.40
CA HIS A 45 5.12 8.60 7.52
C HIS A 45 4.95 7.56 6.43
N ASP A 46 3.77 7.56 5.83
CA ASP A 46 3.47 6.69 4.70
C ASP A 46 4.22 7.14 3.43
N ILE A 47 4.65 6.16 2.63
CA ILE A 47 5.27 6.39 1.32
C ILE A 47 4.14 6.58 0.30
N LEU A 48 3.82 7.84 -0.03
CA LEU A 48 2.74 8.19 -0.96
C LEU A 48 2.87 7.61 -2.37
N SER A 49 4.07 7.21 -2.78
CA SER A 49 4.32 6.57 -4.08
C SER A 49 4.24 5.04 -4.04
N TYR A 50 4.00 4.44 -2.88
CA TYR A 50 3.86 3.01 -2.75
C TYR A 50 2.51 2.55 -3.29
N GLN A 51 2.57 1.60 -4.22
CA GLN A 51 1.43 0.79 -4.63
C GLN A 51 1.73 -0.68 -4.38
N SER A 52 0.76 -1.36 -3.79
CA SER A 52 0.79 -2.81 -3.67
C SER A 52 0.72 -3.46 -5.05
N LYS A 53 0.99 -4.77 -5.12
CA LYS A 53 0.84 -5.56 -6.36
C LYS A 53 -0.60 -5.57 -6.90
N MET A 54 -1.57 -5.17 -6.08
CA MET A 54 -2.98 -5.04 -6.44
C MET A 54 -3.34 -3.62 -6.90
N GLY A 55 -2.37 -2.70 -6.98
CA GLY A 55 -2.59 -1.30 -7.36
C GLY A 55 -3.19 -0.42 -6.25
N MET A 56 -3.25 -0.92 -5.02
CA MET A 56 -3.77 -0.16 -3.87
C MET A 56 -2.67 0.68 -3.21
N GLU A 57 -3.04 1.89 -2.80
CA GLU A 57 -2.19 2.88 -2.13
C GLU A 57 -2.37 2.81 -0.60
N CYS A 58 -1.49 3.48 0.17
CA CYS A 58 -1.61 3.52 1.63
C CYS A 58 -2.99 4.02 2.11
N VAL A 59 -3.60 4.97 1.39
CA VAL A 59 -4.94 5.49 1.73
C VAL A 59 -6.04 4.43 1.64
N ASP A 60 -5.92 3.48 0.72
CA ASP A 60 -6.88 2.37 0.59
C ASP A 60 -6.75 1.40 1.77
N PHE A 61 -5.53 1.19 2.25
CA PHE A 61 -5.25 0.38 3.43
C PHE A 61 -5.68 1.06 4.74
N SER A 62 -5.80 2.39 4.77
CA SER A 62 -6.32 3.12 5.93
C SER A 62 -7.76 2.76 6.25
N TYR A 63 -8.60 2.50 5.25
CA TYR A 63 -9.95 2.00 5.52
C TYR A 63 -9.91 0.59 6.10
N LEU A 64 -9.09 -0.30 5.53
CA LEU A 64 -8.97 -1.68 6.01
C LEU A 64 -8.38 -1.77 7.42
N SER A 65 -7.45 -0.89 7.77
CA SER A 65 -6.83 -0.85 9.09
C SER A 65 -7.82 -0.48 10.20
N THR A 66 -8.95 0.16 9.87
CA THR A 66 -10.05 0.38 10.84
C THR A 66 -10.85 -0.88 11.15
N LEU A 67 -10.91 -1.83 10.22
CA LEU A 67 -11.68 -3.06 10.35
C LEU A 67 -10.86 -4.18 10.97
N THR A 68 -9.57 -4.25 10.66
CA THR A 68 -8.67 -5.33 11.06
C THR A 68 -7.24 -4.79 11.12
N PRO A 69 -6.44 -5.17 12.13
CA PRO A 69 -5.05 -4.70 12.22
C PRO A 69 -4.24 -5.14 11.00
N CYS A 70 -3.29 -4.30 10.57
CA CYS A 70 -2.50 -4.56 9.36
C CYS A 70 -1.77 -5.91 9.40
N GLU A 71 -1.31 -6.39 10.57
CA GLU A 71 -0.67 -7.72 10.66
C GLU A 71 -1.63 -8.87 10.34
N SER A 72 -2.94 -8.64 10.45
CA SER A 72 -4.01 -9.62 10.21
C SER A 72 -4.67 -9.47 8.84
N PHE A 73 -4.12 -8.64 7.94
CA PHE A 73 -4.57 -8.54 6.55
C PHE A 73 -4.52 -9.88 5.79
N GLY A 74 -3.73 -10.85 6.27
CA GLY A 74 -3.78 -12.23 5.80
C GLY A 74 -5.17 -12.88 5.90
N LEU A 75 -5.97 -12.50 6.89
CA LEU A 75 -7.35 -13.00 7.05
C LEU A 75 -8.30 -12.45 5.97
N LEU A 76 -7.94 -11.33 5.35
CA LEU A 76 -8.67 -10.70 4.25
C LEU A 76 -8.20 -11.18 2.87
N GLY A 77 -7.28 -12.16 2.83
CA GLY A 77 -6.74 -12.72 1.59
C GLY A 77 -5.52 -11.98 1.03
N ILE A 78 -4.95 -11.02 1.77
CA ILE A 78 -3.70 -10.36 1.37
C ILE A 78 -2.53 -11.31 1.65
N HIS A 79 -1.66 -11.51 0.66
CA HIS A 79 -0.53 -12.40 0.80
C HIS A 79 0.43 -11.91 1.89
N GLN A 80 1.00 -12.82 2.69
CA GLN A 80 1.85 -12.43 3.84
C GLN A 80 3.04 -11.54 3.45
N VAL A 81 3.61 -11.74 2.26
CA VAL A 81 4.69 -10.90 1.73
C VAL A 81 4.20 -9.48 1.47
N ASP A 82 2.98 -9.33 0.94
CA ASP A 82 2.38 -8.03 0.67
C ASP A 82 1.97 -7.34 1.97
N VAL A 83 1.55 -8.10 3.00
CA VAL A 83 1.33 -7.56 4.36
C VAL A 83 2.61 -6.92 4.92
N HIS A 84 3.75 -7.60 4.79
CA HIS A 84 5.04 -7.02 5.24
C HIS A 84 5.40 -5.77 4.45
N ASN A 85 5.14 -5.76 3.14
CA ASN A 85 5.38 -4.57 2.32
C ASN A 85 4.48 -3.41 2.76
N ILE A 86 3.20 -3.66 3.06
CA ILE A 86 2.27 -2.63 3.55
C ILE A 86 2.75 -2.08 4.90
N LEU A 87 3.13 -2.95 5.85
CA LEU A 87 3.64 -2.51 7.15
C LEU A 87 4.92 -1.67 7.05
N PHE A 88 5.77 -1.97 6.05
CA PHE A 88 7.03 -1.25 5.84
C PHE A 88 6.83 0.10 5.15
N HIS A 89 5.93 0.18 4.15
CA HIS A 89 5.73 1.39 3.35
C HIS A 89 4.62 2.29 3.88
N CYS A 90 3.65 1.75 4.63
CA CYS A 90 2.53 2.48 5.20
C CYS A 90 2.49 2.38 6.74
N PRO A 91 3.59 2.71 7.45
CA PRO A 91 3.67 2.51 8.88
C PRO A 91 2.78 3.48 9.69
N GLU A 92 2.40 4.63 9.13
CA GLU A 92 1.49 5.58 9.76
C GLU A 92 0.04 5.09 9.66
N THR A 93 -0.38 4.69 8.46
CA THR A 93 -1.67 4.03 8.21
C THR A 93 -1.88 2.81 9.11
N CYS A 94 -0.81 2.05 9.37
CA CYS A 94 -0.84 0.86 10.21
C CYS A 94 -0.53 1.12 11.70
N GLY A 95 -0.36 2.38 12.12
CA GLY A 95 -0.11 2.74 13.52
C GLY A 95 1.23 2.26 14.10
N HIS A 96 2.17 1.85 13.25
CA HIS A 96 3.48 1.30 13.64
C HIS A 96 4.53 2.35 13.99
N CYS A 97 4.21 3.64 13.83
CA CYS A 97 5.12 4.75 14.11
C CYS A 97 5.59 4.89 15.56
N GLN A 98 4.90 4.30 16.53
CA GLN A 98 5.27 4.44 17.95
C GLN A 98 6.28 3.38 18.43
N ALA A 99 6.39 2.23 17.75
CA ALA A 99 7.24 1.13 18.19
C ALA A 99 8.73 1.50 18.19
N SER A 100 9.17 2.34 17.23
CA SER A 100 10.54 2.84 17.14
C SER A 100 10.87 3.89 18.20
N LYS A 101 9.87 4.64 18.70
CA LYS A 101 10.07 5.68 19.72
C LYS A 101 10.41 5.08 21.09
N LEU A 102 9.80 3.94 21.42
CA LEU A 102 9.97 3.28 22.71
C LEU A 102 11.36 2.63 22.87
N LEU A 103 11.97 2.17 21.79
CA LEU A 103 13.33 1.62 21.80
C LEU A 103 14.39 2.69 22.05
N ILE A 104 14.12 3.95 21.68
CA ILE A 104 15.05 5.08 21.84
C ILE A 104 14.83 5.78 23.18
N SER A 105 13.63 5.71 23.78
CA SER A 105 13.38 6.24 25.12
C SER A 105 13.86 5.32 26.25
N SER A 106 14.03 4.02 25.99
CA SER A 106 14.54 3.06 26.99
C SER A 106 16.05 3.19 27.28
N THR A 107 16.84 3.85 26.42
CA THR A 107 18.29 4.01 26.63
C THR A 107 18.68 5.32 27.34
N LYS A 108 17.71 6.11 27.83
CA LYS A 108 17.97 7.35 28.58
C LYS A 108 17.81 7.24 30.10
N ASN A 109 17.78 6.05 30.69
CA ASN A 109 17.91 5.85 32.14
C ASN A 109 18.76 4.61 32.47
N SER A 110 20.07 4.71 32.26
CA SER A 110 21.06 3.95 33.03
C SER A 110 22.33 4.78 33.14
N SER A 111 22.30 5.70 34.10
CA SER A 111 23.49 6.32 34.65
C SER A 111 23.21 6.54 36.13
N ILE A 112 24.21 6.18 36.95
CA ILE A 112 24.31 6.32 38.41
C ILE A 112 24.00 5.02 39.18
N PHE A 113 25.03 4.19 39.33
CA PHE A 113 25.29 3.44 40.56
C PHE A 113 26.49 4.12 41.25
N PRO A 114 26.37 4.55 42.52
CA PRO A 114 27.54 4.87 43.35
C PRO A 114 28.30 3.60 43.79
#